data_AF-A0A5K1FY18-F1
#
_entry.id   AF-A0A5K1FY18-F1
#
_cell.length_a   1.000
_cell.length_b   1.000
_cell.length_c   1.000
_cell.angle_alpha   90.00
_cell.angle_beta   90.00
_cell.angle_gamma   90.00
#
_symmetry.space_group_name_H-M   'P 1'
#
loop_
_entity.id
_entity.type
_entity.pdbx_description
1 polymer ?
#
loop_
_entity_poly.entity_id
_entity_poly.type
_entity_poly.pdbx_seq_one_letter_code
_entity_poly.pdbx_strand_id
1 'polypeptide(L)' 'HPDVVSVFPNKRRYLHTTHSWEFLGLEHENKVLPNSLWEKGNYGEDVIVGHLDT' A
#
# COMPACT_ATOMS: atom_id res chain seq x y z
N HIS A 1 -12.02 -24.81 -28.97
CA HIS A 1 -11.11 -23.77 -29.49
C HIS A 1 -9.69 -24.30 -29.31
N PRO A 2 -8.99 -24.65 -30.40
CA PRO A 2 -7.69 -25.31 -30.31
C PRO A 2 -6.58 -24.42 -29.74
N ASP A 3 -6.69 -23.08 -29.86
CA ASP A 3 -5.63 -22.15 -29.40
C ASP A 3 -5.77 -21.65 -27.94
N VAL A 4 -6.67 -22.23 -27.13
CA VAL A 4 -6.84 -21.81 -25.73
C VAL A 4 -5.84 -22.52 -24.85
N VAL A 5 -4.92 -21.76 -24.24
CA VAL A 5 -3.89 -22.29 -23.33
C VAL A 5 -4.47 -22.65 -21.96
N SER A 6 -5.40 -21.84 -21.42
CA SER A 6 -6.03 -22.12 -20.12
C SER A 6 -7.27 -21.26 -19.88
N VAL A 7 -8.18 -21.76 -19.02
CA VAL A 7 -9.36 -21.03 -18.53
C VAL A 7 -9.43 -21.19 -17.02
N PHE A 8 -9.67 -20.09 -16.29
CA PHE A 8 -9.83 -20.11 -14.85
C PHE A 8 -11.19 -19.51 -14.46
N PRO A 9 -11.92 -20.15 -13.52
CA PRO A 9 -13.17 -19.59 -13.01
C PRO A 9 -12.88 -18.32 -12.22
N ASN A 10 -13.73 -17.31 -12.40
CA ASN A 10 -13.68 -16.10 -11.61
C ASN A 10 -13.98 -16.42 -10.13
N LYS A 11 -13.23 -15.80 -9.20
CA LYS A 11 -13.34 -16.02 -7.76
C LYS A 11 -13.46 -14.68 -7.04
N ARG A 12 -14.37 -14.60 -6.08
CA ARG A 12 -14.47 -13.45 -5.16
C ARG A 12 -13.21 -13.38 -4.30
N ARG A 13 -12.72 -12.16 -4.08
CA ARG A 13 -11.68 -11.83 -3.09
C ARG A 13 -12.32 -11.10 -1.92
N TYR A 14 -11.81 -11.32 -0.71
CA TYR A 14 -12.23 -10.61 0.49
C TYR A 14 -11.10 -9.68 0.93
N LEU A 15 -11.47 -8.48 1.38
CA LEU A 15 -10.54 -7.52 1.95
C LEU A 15 -10.01 -8.04 3.27
N HIS A 16 -8.70 -7.88 3.48
CA HIS A 16 -8.04 -8.22 4.73
C HIS A 16 -7.26 -7.00 5.24
N THR A 17 -7.93 -5.85 5.36
CA THR A 17 -7.31 -4.60 5.81
C THR A 17 -7.59 -4.33 7.28
N THR A 18 -6.54 -4.08 8.06
CA THR A 18 -6.67 -3.45 9.38
C THR A 18 -6.46 -1.95 9.25
N HIS A 19 -7.46 -1.14 9.55
CA HIS A 19 -7.36 0.32 9.56
C HIS A 19 -6.45 0.78 10.70
N SER A 20 -5.16 1.04 10.45
CA SER A 20 -4.34 1.79 11.41
C SER A 20 -3.11 2.41 10.75
N TRP A 21 -3.22 3.70 10.42
CA TRP A 21 -2.06 4.56 10.09
C TRP A 21 -1.23 4.90 11.33
N GLU A 22 -1.85 4.83 12.51
CA GLU A 22 -1.23 5.08 13.82
C GLU A 22 -0.14 4.05 14.17
N PHE A 23 -0.15 2.88 13.52
CA PHE A 23 0.78 1.79 13.79
C PHE A 23 2.25 2.11 13.45
N LEU A 24 2.51 2.96 12.44
CA LEU A 24 3.87 3.17 11.94
C LEU A 24 4.67 4.23 12.71
N GLY A 25 4.02 5.01 13.60
CA GLY A 25 4.71 5.98 14.46
C GLY A 25 5.50 7.06 13.71
N LEU A 26 5.15 7.32 12.45
CA LEU A 26 5.89 8.22 11.55
C LEU A 26 5.57 9.70 11.81
N GLU A 27 4.50 9.97 12.57
CA GLU A 27 4.05 11.31 12.94
C GLU A 27 3.63 11.32 14.42
N HIS A 28 3.85 12.44 15.10
CA HIS A 28 3.38 12.67 16.47
C HIS A 28 2.72 14.04 16.56
N GLU A 29 1.48 14.12 17.06
CA GLU A 29 0.74 15.38 17.18
C GLU A 29 0.67 16.19 15.87
N ASN A 30 0.53 15.52 14.73
CA ASN A 30 0.55 16.12 13.38
C ASN A 30 1.86 16.86 13.02
N LYS A 31 2.98 16.49 13.65
CA LYS A 31 4.30 17.04 13.34
C LYS A 31 5.24 15.95 12.85
N VAL A 32 6.00 16.29 11.81
CA VAL A 32 7.15 15.53 11.36
C VAL A 32 8.32 15.88 12.28
N LEU A 33 8.89 14.89 12.95
CA LEU A 33 10.03 15.08 13.84
C LEU A 33 11.32 15.28 13.01
N PRO A 34 12.28 16.10 13.49
CA PRO A 34 13.61 16.19 12.87
C PRO A 34 14.28 14.82 12.83
N ASN A 35 14.89 14.47 11.69
CA ASN A 35 15.48 13.15 11.41
C ASN A 35 14.48 11.97 11.31
N SER A 36 13.19 12.27 11.10
CA SER A 36 12.17 11.25 10.85
C SER A 36 12.44 10.45 9.57
N LEU A 37 11.78 9.29 9.44
CA LEU A 37 11.84 8.49 8.22
C LEU A 37 11.23 9.21 7.01
N TRP A 38 10.32 10.17 7.22
CA TRP A 38 9.77 11.01 6.16
C TRP A 38 10.84 11.89 5.51
N GLU A 39 11.64 12.60 6.33
CA GLU A 39 12.76 13.42 5.82
C GLU A 39 13.82 12.54 5.15
N LYS A 40 14.20 11.42 5.79
CA LYS A 40 15.23 10.51 5.27
C LYS A 40 14.83 9.82 3.96
N GLY A 41 13.53 9.62 3.76
CA GLY A 41 12.98 9.01 2.55
C GLY A 41 12.59 10.00 1.47
N ASN A 42 12.98 11.29 1.58
CA ASN A 42 12.53 12.37 0.69
C ASN A 42 11.01 12.36 0.46
N TYR A 43 10.23 12.03 1.49
CA TYR A 43 8.77 11.92 1.41
C TYR A 43 8.25 10.99 0.29
N GLY A 44 9.05 10.01 -0.13
CA GLY A 44 8.69 9.08 -1.21
C GLY A 44 8.96 9.62 -2.61
N GLU A 45 9.89 10.58 -2.77
CA GLU A 45 10.40 11.00 -4.07
C GLU A 45 10.78 9.77 -4.93
N ASP A 46 10.32 9.77 -6.19
CA ASP A 46 10.52 8.70 -7.17
C ASP A 46 9.97 7.32 -6.77
N VAL A 47 9.03 7.25 -5.82
CA VAL A 47 8.34 6.00 -5.42
C VAL A 47 6.90 5.97 -5.92
N ILE A 48 6.51 4.86 -6.56
CA ILE A 48 5.12 4.60 -6.97
C ILE A 48 4.51 3.53 -6.06
N VAL A 49 3.40 3.86 -5.39
CA VAL A 49 2.62 2.92 -4.57
C VAL A 49 1.30 2.61 -5.29
N GLY A 50 1.17 1.38 -5.78
CA GLY A 50 -0.09 0.88 -6.36
C GLY A 50 -1.00 0.31 -5.29
N HIS A 51 -2.19 0.89 -5.13
CA HIS A 51 -3.20 0.43 -4.18
C HIS A 51 -4.39 -0.18 -4.93
N LEU A 52 -4.64 -1.47 -4.71
CA LEU A 52 -5.81 -2.18 -5.19
C LEU A 52 -6.65 -2.57 -3.98
N ASP A 53 -7.46 -1.62 -3.56
CA ASP A 53 -8.45 -1.74 -2.50
C ASP A 53 -9.80 -1.28 -3.08
N THR A 54 -10.84 -1.24 -2.26
CA THR A 54 -12.23 -1.04 -2.73
C THR A 54 -12.48 0.35 -3.31
#